data_AF-A0A0F9CMZ8-F1
#
_entry.id   AF-A0A0F9CMZ8-F1
#
_cell.length_a   1.000
_cell.length_b   1.000
_cell.length_c   1.000
_cell.angle_alpha   90.00
_cell.angle_beta   90.00
_cell.angle_gamma   90.00
#
_symmetry.space_group_name_H-M   'P 1'
#
loop_
_entity.id
_entity.type
_entity.pdbx_description
1 polymer ?
#
loop_
_entity_poly.entity_id
_entity_poly.type
_entity_poly.pdbx_seq_one_letter_code
_entity_poly.pdbx_strand_id
1 'polypeptide(L)'
;PKKALAKSAANLEKLKTKVFGGKTGTPQDVIDVRKKDIEQYQRYQQALRDYKHIASLRIIEIFDAKDWDTVIDSATLHNTLVKEGLGEFLPETFRGRVGVQPSGYPLTFYTYSGLELEAPPLNEVAMNPNYGLEEKDKDYRTHPVSDGAYYCEMKAVAGQTKTKLYTLEYKRRARNQKYDSVAKLGQQIDGIRQRMLKHLDSSDRDTWARALMCLFIDHTCARIGNTASTKNAKKTYGVTTLLTKKHAKVHDDRVVISYRGKHDQPQKHTLLRYRTKDTVKENPVEYAIAAKLAILIEENNEQIFTHENGKPFTPQSVNEYFRATKADPENGLPEGGAGSSCTVHTLRNYHATEMFCQFAEYYAEKQKKTPAYPDVVAAYQGCSKTKTRSGIKGIIEQIAKMLGNTPAICRKSYIEPREQLLFFKRWDYRPPDGLIHDLFVDEAFDTYGLEGKPTSRKRFKFDDDRGQISKARQKVTR
;
A
#
# COMPACT_ATOMS: atom_id res chain seq x y z
N PRO A 1 -37.17 5.57 15.83
CA PRO A 1 -36.22 5.55 14.67
C PRO A 1 -36.88 5.68 13.30
N LYS A 2 -37.95 4.92 13.02
CA LYS A 2 -38.67 4.91 11.73
C LYS A 2 -39.07 6.30 11.20
N LYS A 3 -39.68 7.16 12.04
CA LYS A 3 -40.02 8.55 11.65
C LYS A 3 -38.78 9.40 11.33
N ALA A 4 -37.69 9.23 12.08
CA ALA A 4 -36.44 9.95 11.87
C ALA A 4 -35.75 9.49 10.57
N LEU A 5 -35.83 8.20 10.24
CA LEU A 5 -35.27 7.63 9.02
C LEU A 5 -35.89 8.27 7.78
N ALA A 6 -37.21 8.35 7.71
CA ALA A 6 -37.92 9.00 6.60
C ALA A 6 -37.52 10.46 6.43
N LYS A 7 -37.41 11.22 7.54
CA LYS A 7 -36.96 12.62 7.52
C LYS A 7 -35.50 12.74 7.03
N SER A 8 -34.62 11.85 7.48
CA SER A 8 -33.22 11.86 7.09
C SER A 8 -33.02 11.47 5.63
N ALA A 9 -33.75 10.47 5.14
CA ALA A 9 -33.74 10.07 3.73
C ALA A 9 -34.19 11.21 2.81
N ALA A 10 -35.29 11.89 3.15
CA ALA A 10 -35.77 13.05 2.40
C ALA A 10 -34.75 14.20 2.38
N ASN A 11 -34.07 14.47 3.50
CA ASN A 11 -33.02 15.48 3.55
C ASN A 11 -31.79 15.08 2.70
N LEU A 12 -31.39 13.80 2.76
CA LEU A 12 -30.28 13.27 1.98
C LEU A 12 -30.55 13.39 0.48
N GLU A 13 -31.73 12.97 0.00
CA GLU A 13 -32.11 13.07 -1.42
C GLU A 13 -32.20 14.52 -1.91
N LYS A 14 -32.71 15.43 -1.07
CA LYS A 14 -32.72 16.87 -1.37
C LYS A 14 -31.30 17.42 -1.56
N LEU A 15 -30.37 17.06 -0.67
CA LEU A 15 -28.97 17.50 -0.76
C LEU A 15 -28.24 16.83 -1.92
N LYS A 16 -28.47 15.53 -2.15
CA LYS A 16 -27.93 14.79 -3.29
C LYS A 16 -28.36 15.41 -4.62
N THR A 17 -29.63 15.80 -4.74
CA THR A 17 -30.14 16.49 -5.93
C THR A 17 -29.47 17.84 -6.13
N LYS A 18 -29.25 18.61 -5.06
CA LYS A 18 -28.53 19.88 -5.15
C LYS A 18 -27.06 19.72 -5.56
N VAL A 19 -26.39 18.69 -5.04
CA VAL A 19 -24.96 18.43 -5.26
C VAL A 19 -24.71 17.80 -6.64
N PHE A 20 -25.55 16.84 -7.07
CA PHE A 20 -25.31 16.02 -8.26
C PHE A 20 -26.39 16.15 -9.36
N GLY A 21 -27.39 17.03 -9.20
CA GLY A 21 -28.44 17.25 -10.20
C GLY A 21 -29.31 16.01 -10.45
N GLY A 22 -29.46 15.13 -9.46
CA GLY A 22 -30.27 13.90 -9.58
C GLY A 22 -29.56 12.71 -10.23
N LYS A 23 -28.27 12.83 -10.59
CA LYS A 23 -27.46 11.71 -11.11
C LYS A 23 -26.71 10.98 -9.99
N THR A 24 -26.37 9.71 -10.22
CA THR A 24 -25.34 9.01 -9.44
C THR A 24 -23.99 9.64 -9.77
N GLY A 25 -23.44 10.39 -8.82
CA GLY A 25 -22.15 11.08 -9.00
C GLY A 25 -21.04 10.08 -9.29
N THR A 26 -20.41 10.20 -10.45
CA THR A 26 -19.16 9.50 -10.75
C THR A 26 -18.05 10.01 -9.83
N PRO A 27 -16.92 9.29 -9.70
CA PRO A 27 -15.77 9.80 -8.95
C PRO A 27 -15.29 11.18 -9.43
N GLN A 28 -15.46 11.48 -10.73
CA GLN A 28 -15.12 12.77 -11.30
C GLN A 28 -16.12 13.86 -10.89
N ASP A 29 -17.42 13.57 -10.92
CA ASP A 29 -18.46 14.51 -10.44
C ASP A 29 -18.23 14.87 -8.97
N VAL A 30 -17.86 13.89 -8.14
CA VAL A 30 -17.53 14.13 -6.72
C VAL A 30 -16.35 15.08 -6.58
N ILE A 31 -15.29 14.91 -7.39
CA ILE A 31 -14.13 15.81 -7.38
C ILE A 31 -14.52 17.22 -7.81
N ASP A 32 -15.31 17.34 -8.87
CA ASP A 32 -15.67 18.62 -9.47
C ASP A 32 -16.64 19.40 -8.57
N VAL A 33 -17.61 18.73 -7.97
CA VAL A 33 -18.51 19.36 -6.98
C VAL A 33 -17.75 19.78 -5.73
N ARG A 34 -16.86 18.92 -5.21
CA ARG A 34 -16.03 19.28 -4.04
C ARG A 34 -15.16 20.51 -4.29
N LYS A 35 -14.68 20.70 -5.53
CA LYS A 35 -13.91 21.90 -5.92
C LYS A 35 -14.80 23.14 -6.07
N LYS A 36 -16.00 22.97 -6.62
CA LYS A 36 -16.93 24.06 -6.92
C LYS A 36 -17.61 24.60 -5.67
N ASP A 37 -18.08 23.71 -4.79
CA ASP A 37 -18.81 24.06 -3.57
C ASP A 37 -18.51 23.04 -2.45
N ILE A 38 -17.43 23.32 -1.70
CA ILE A 38 -16.97 22.46 -0.61
C ILE A 38 -17.97 22.41 0.55
N GLU A 39 -18.68 23.50 0.81
CA GLU A 39 -19.60 23.59 1.95
C GLU A 39 -20.85 22.74 1.68
N GLN A 40 -21.41 22.84 0.48
CA GLN A 40 -22.55 22.00 0.10
C GLN A 40 -22.18 20.51 0.07
N TYR A 41 -20.99 20.17 -0.41
CA TYR A 41 -20.47 18.81 -0.35
C TYR A 41 -20.32 18.31 1.09
N GLN A 42 -19.79 19.14 2.01
CA GLN A 42 -19.69 18.80 3.43
C GLN A 42 -21.05 18.56 4.09
N ARG A 43 -22.04 19.41 3.79
CA ARG A 43 -23.43 19.24 4.27
C ARG A 43 -24.04 17.93 3.76
N TYR A 44 -23.84 17.58 2.48
CA TYR A 44 -24.27 16.30 1.93
C TYR A 44 -23.60 15.11 2.64
N GLN A 45 -22.28 15.18 2.88
CA GLN A 45 -21.55 14.13 3.61
C GLN A 45 -22.04 13.98 5.06
N GLN A 46 -22.41 15.08 5.73
CA GLN A 46 -23.00 15.02 7.06
C GLN A 46 -24.37 14.35 7.03
N ALA A 47 -25.26 14.76 6.12
CA ALA A 47 -26.58 14.13 5.98
C ALA A 47 -26.49 12.63 5.65
N LEU A 48 -25.49 12.22 4.87
CA LEU A 48 -25.24 10.80 4.58
C LEU A 48 -24.82 10.03 5.84
N ARG A 49 -23.96 10.62 6.70
CA ARG A 49 -23.58 10.02 7.99
C ARG A 49 -24.78 9.90 8.92
N ASP A 50 -25.58 10.96 9.03
CA ASP A 50 -26.77 11.00 9.88
C ASP A 50 -27.78 9.93 9.42
N TYR A 51 -28.00 9.82 8.11
CA TYR A 51 -28.85 8.79 7.52
C TYR A 51 -28.38 7.38 7.86
N LYS A 52 -27.10 7.07 7.64
CA LYS A 52 -26.51 5.76 8.00
C LYS A 52 -26.62 5.45 9.47
N HIS A 53 -26.40 6.45 10.34
CA HIS A 53 -26.54 6.27 11.78
C HIS A 53 -27.98 5.93 12.17
N ILE A 54 -28.96 6.69 11.66
CA ILE A 54 -30.38 6.43 11.92
C ILE A 54 -30.82 5.07 11.34
N ALA A 55 -30.33 4.70 10.16
CA ALA A 55 -30.55 3.38 9.57
C ALA A 55 -30.01 2.28 10.48
N SER A 56 -28.80 2.43 11.02
CA SER A 56 -28.20 1.47 11.97
C SER A 56 -29.08 1.29 13.20
N LEU A 57 -29.55 2.39 13.81
CA LEU A 57 -30.47 2.33 14.95
C LEU A 57 -31.80 1.65 14.60
N ARG A 58 -32.32 1.89 13.39
CA ARG A 58 -33.56 1.22 12.94
C ARG A 58 -33.35 -0.28 12.72
N ILE A 59 -32.20 -0.68 12.18
CA ILE A 59 -31.88 -2.10 11.99
C ILE A 59 -31.74 -2.80 13.34
N ILE A 60 -31.05 -2.19 14.32
CA ILE A 60 -30.97 -2.74 15.69
C ILE A 60 -32.38 -2.93 16.28
N GLU A 61 -33.25 -1.91 16.17
CA GLU A 61 -34.64 -2.01 16.62
C GLU A 61 -35.43 -3.13 15.92
N ILE A 62 -35.11 -3.44 14.65
CA ILE A 62 -35.71 -4.56 13.92
C ILE A 62 -35.23 -5.90 14.48
N PHE A 63 -33.93 -6.04 14.76
CA PHE A 63 -33.37 -7.25 15.39
C PHE A 63 -34.03 -7.50 16.73
N ASP A 64 -34.09 -6.48 17.60
CA ASP A 64 -34.73 -6.57 18.92
C ASP A 64 -36.23 -6.93 18.81
N ALA A 65 -36.97 -6.26 17.92
CA ALA A 65 -38.40 -6.49 17.74
C ALA A 65 -38.74 -7.87 17.14
N LYS A 66 -37.77 -8.51 16.48
CA LYS A 66 -37.92 -9.85 15.89
C LYS A 66 -37.34 -10.96 16.75
N ASP A 67 -36.75 -10.62 17.89
CA ASP A 67 -36.03 -11.56 18.77
C ASP A 67 -34.99 -12.38 17.97
N TRP A 68 -34.24 -11.68 17.13
CA TRP A 68 -33.21 -12.30 16.30
C TRP A 68 -31.86 -12.34 17.02
N ASP A 69 -31.11 -13.42 16.79
CA ASP A 69 -29.70 -13.49 17.14
C ASP A 69 -28.93 -12.29 16.56
N THR A 70 -27.79 -11.97 17.18
CA THR A 70 -26.92 -10.86 16.74
C THR A 70 -26.41 -11.01 15.30
N VAL A 71 -26.49 -12.24 14.75
CA VAL A 71 -26.13 -12.59 13.38
C VAL A 71 -27.16 -13.56 12.81
N ILE A 72 -27.77 -13.22 11.67
CA ILE A 72 -28.80 -14.03 10.98
C ILE A 72 -28.46 -14.25 9.50
N ASP A 73 -29.25 -15.09 8.82
CA ASP A 73 -29.15 -15.29 7.37
C ASP A 73 -29.56 -14.03 6.58
N SER A 74 -28.81 -13.73 5.52
CA SER A 74 -29.02 -12.53 4.71
C SER A 74 -30.38 -12.49 4.02
N ALA A 75 -30.93 -13.63 3.58
CA ALA A 75 -32.24 -13.66 2.92
C ALA A 75 -33.37 -13.30 3.91
N THR A 76 -33.24 -13.74 5.16
CA THR A 76 -34.19 -13.39 6.24
C THR A 76 -34.22 -11.88 6.48
N LEU A 77 -33.04 -11.25 6.57
CA LEU A 77 -32.94 -9.81 6.79
C LEU A 77 -33.41 -9.00 5.56
N HIS A 78 -33.02 -9.40 4.35
CA HIS A 78 -33.27 -8.63 3.12
C HIS A 78 -34.76 -8.33 2.92
N ASN A 79 -35.63 -9.35 3.07
CA ASN A 79 -37.08 -9.16 2.94
C ASN A 79 -37.65 -8.14 3.94
N THR A 80 -37.09 -8.07 5.13
CA THR A 80 -37.51 -7.12 6.17
C THR A 80 -36.99 -5.71 5.86
N LEU A 81 -35.73 -5.59 5.43
CA LEU A 81 -35.15 -4.31 5.04
C LEU A 81 -35.88 -3.69 3.85
N VAL A 82 -36.24 -4.46 2.82
CA VAL A 82 -37.02 -3.96 1.68
C VAL A 82 -38.35 -3.38 2.13
N LYS A 83 -39.09 -4.07 3.01
CA LYS A 83 -40.36 -3.57 3.58
C LYS A 83 -40.20 -2.30 4.42
N GLU A 84 -39.04 -2.12 5.03
CA GLU A 84 -38.70 -0.96 5.86
C GLU A 84 -38.03 0.18 5.07
N GLY A 85 -37.85 0.03 3.76
CA GLY A 85 -37.19 1.04 2.90
C GLY A 85 -35.67 1.11 3.08
N LEU A 86 -35.06 0.04 3.60
CA LEU A 86 -33.64 -0.10 3.93
C LEU A 86 -32.92 -1.13 3.03
N GLY A 87 -33.56 -1.58 1.95
CA GLY A 87 -33.02 -2.62 1.07
C GLY A 87 -31.65 -2.29 0.47
N GLU A 88 -31.31 -1.01 0.32
CA GLU A 88 -30.00 -0.56 -0.18
C GLU A 88 -28.82 -0.99 0.69
N PHE A 89 -29.06 -1.32 1.97
CA PHE A 89 -28.00 -1.72 2.89
C PHE A 89 -27.57 -3.18 2.72
N LEU A 90 -28.36 -4.01 2.03
CA LEU A 90 -28.11 -5.43 1.86
C LEU A 90 -28.38 -5.86 0.40
N PRO A 91 -27.33 -6.06 -0.41
CA PRO A 91 -27.50 -6.50 -1.81
C PRO A 91 -28.31 -7.78 -1.91
N GLU A 92 -29.27 -7.83 -2.85
CA GLU A 92 -30.19 -8.95 -3.01
C GLU A 92 -29.45 -10.25 -3.36
N THR A 93 -28.38 -10.16 -4.13
CA THR A 93 -27.54 -11.28 -4.54
C THR A 93 -26.55 -11.74 -3.48
N PHE A 94 -26.40 -11.01 -2.37
CA PHE A 94 -25.53 -11.45 -1.29
C PHE A 94 -26.10 -12.70 -0.62
N ARG A 95 -25.19 -13.62 -0.32
CA ARG A 95 -25.50 -14.91 0.28
C ARG A 95 -24.51 -15.13 1.40
N GLY A 96 -25.00 -15.23 2.63
CA GLY A 96 -24.16 -15.36 3.81
C GLY A 96 -24.91 -14.93 5.07
N ARG A 97 -24.15 -14.61 6.10
CA ARG A 97 -24.69 -14.14 7.38
C ARG A 97 -24.50 -12.62 7.51
N VAL A 98 -25.38 -11.98 8.25
CA VAL A 98 -25.39 -10.52 8.48
C VAL A 98 -25.68 -10.23 9.93
N GLY A 99 -24.98 -9.26 10.50
CA GLY A 99 -25.16 -8.85 11.89
C GLY A 99 -25.20 -7.34 12.03
N VAL A 100 -25.45 -6.90 13.26
CA VAL A 100 -25.45 -5.49 13.63
C VAL A 100 -24.18 -5.15 14.39
N GLN A 101 -23.38 -4.22 13.88
CA GLN A 101 -22.27 -3.64 14.62
C GLN A 101 -22.07 -2.18 14.19
N PRO A 102 -21.86 -1.24 15.13
CA PRO A 102 -21.74 0.17 14.79
C PRO A 102 -20.30 0.52 14.38
N SER A 103 -19.90 0.25 13.14
CA SER A 103 -18.73 0.92 12.55
C SER A 103 -18.89 1.17 11.05
N GLY A 104 -19.07 2.45 10.68
CA GLY A 104 -19.02 2.96 9.30
C GLY A 104 -20.18 2.58 8.35
N TYR A 105 -20.72 1.37 8.47
CA TYR A 105 -21.84 0.83 7.70
C TYR A 105 -22.86 0.16 8.64
N PRO A 106 -24.18 0.18 8.34
CA PRO A 106 -25.18 -0.34 9.29
C PRO A 106 -25.19 -1.86 9.53
N LEU A 107 -24.46 -2.63 8.72
CA LEU A 107 -24.41 -4.08 8.77
C LEU A 107 -22.97 -4.59 8.70
N THR A 108 -22.70 -5.63 9.45
CA THR A 108 -21.49 -6.47 9.28
C THR A 108 -21.85 -7.69 8.46
N PHE A 109 -20.95 -8.09 7.56
CA PHE A 109 -21.18 -9.17 6.62
C PHE A 109 -20.26 -10.33 6.92
N TYR A 110 -20.82 -11.53 6.82
CA TYR A 110 -20.13 -12.76 7.15
C TYR A 110 -20.37 -13.80 6.05
N THR A 111 -19.44 -14.73 5.94
CA THR A 111 -19.63 -15.95 5.17
C THR A 111 -20.74 -16.81 5.78
N TYR A 112 -21.18 -17.85 5.08
CA TYR A 112 -22.09 -18.84 5.65
C TYR A 112 -21.54 -19.50 6.94
N SER A 113 -20.22 -19.68 7.01
CA SER A 113 -19.52 -20.21 8.17
C SER A 113 -19.29 -19.21 9.30
N GLY A 114 -19.74 -17.96 9.14
CA GLY A 114 -19.64 -16.92 10.17
C GLY A 114 -18.32 -16.16 10.19
N LEU A 115 -17.52 -16.22 9.12
CA LEU A 115 -16.27 -15.44 9.01
C LEU A 115 -16.58 -14.04 8.49
N GLU A 116 -16.16 -13.01 9.21
CA GLU A 116 -16.39 -11.62 8.84
C GLU A 116 -15.69 -11.26 7.52
N LEU A 117 -16.33 -10.41 6.71
CA LEU A 117 -15.76 -9.86 5.47
C LEU A 117 -14.98 -8.58 5.74
N GLU A 118 -13.89 -8.36 4.98
CA GLU A 118 -13.01 -7.20 5.17
C GLU A 118 -13.67 -5.83 4.88
N ALA A 119 -14.82 -5.84 4.20
CA ALA A 119 -15.57 -4.66 3.83
C ALA A 119 -17.02 -5.04 3.48
N PRO A 120 -17.98 -4.13 3.70
CA PRO A 120 -19.36 -4.36 3.28
C PRO A 120 -19.48 -4.40 1.74
N PRO A 121 -20.28 -5.32 1.18
CA PRO A 121 -20.68 -5.28 -0.22
C PRO A 121 -21.65 -4.12 -0.44
N LEU A 122 -21.17 -3.06 -1.07
CA LEU A 122 -21.95 -1.82 -1.26
C LEU A 122 -22.95 -1.90 -2.41
N ASN A 123 -22.82 -2.89 -3.30
CA ASN A 123 -23.66 -3.06 -4.48
C ASN A 123 -23.89 -4.56 -4.75
N GLU A 124 -24.66 -4.87 -5.80
CA GLU A 124 -24.83 -6.22 -6.33
C GLU A 124 -23.52 -7.01 -6.39
N VAL A 125 -23.57 -8.25 -5.89
CA VAL A 125 -22.41 -9.14 -5.83
C VAL A 125 -22.60 -10.35 -6.75
N ALA A 126 -21.49 -10.87 -7.25
CA ALA A 126 -21.42 -12.22 -7.78
C ALA A 126 -20.77 -13.11 -6.72
N MET A 127 -21.50 -14.12 -6.24
CA MET A 127 -20.95 -15.09 -5.30
C MET A 127 -19.86 -15.93 -5.97
N ASN A 128 -18.79 -16.27 -5.26
CA ASN A 128 -17.79 -17.19 -5.76
C ASN A 128 -18.34 -18.63 -5.69
N PRO A 129 -18.58 -19.31 -6.83
CA PRO A 129 -19.08 -20.69 -6.82
C PRO A 129 -18.06 -21.69 -6.24
N ASN A 130 -16.78 -21.31 -6.20
CA ASN A 130 -15.69 -22.15 -5.70
C ASN A 130 -15.26 -21.76 -4.28
N TYR A 131 -16.06 -20.94 -3.56
CA TYR A 131 -15.73 -20.62 -2.18
C TYR A 131 -15.78 -21.87 -1.31
N GLY A 132 -14.71 -22.12 -0.54
CA GLY A 132 -14.56 -23.35 0.24
C GLY A 132 -14.07 -24.56 -0.56
N LEU A 133 -13.61 -24.37 -1.81
CA LEU A 133 -12.94 -25.39 -2.60
C LEU A 133 -11.43 -25.12 -2.72
N GLU A 134 -10.65 -26.18 -2.92
CA GLU A 134 -9.21 -26.08 -3.20
C GLU A 134 -8.94 -25.51 -4.60
N GLU A 135 -7.99 -24.58 -4.68
CA GLU A 135 -7.50 -23.90 -5.87
C GLU A 135 -6.02 -24.25 -6.05
N LYS A 136 -5.62 -24.71 -7.24
CA LYS A 136 -4.26 -25.22 -7.50
C LYS A 136 -3.14 -24.23 -7.18
N ASP A 137 -3.40 -22.93 -7.28
CA ASP A 137 -2.39 -21.87 -7.15
C ASP A 137 -2.33 -21.25 -5.74
N LYS A 138 -2.94 -21.88 -4.72
CA LYS A 138 -3.00 -21.34 -3.35
C LYS A 138 -2.29 -22.21 -2.32
N ASP A 139 -1.60 -21.53 -1.39
CA ASP A 139 -0.94 -22.17 -0.26
C ASP A 139 -1.89 -22.30 0.94
N TYR A 140 -2.55 -23.45 1.03
CA TYR A 140 -3.51 -23.75 2.10
C TYR A 140 -2.90 -24.01 3.47
N ARG A 141 -1.57 -24.16 3.58
CA ARG A 141 -0.89 -24.30 4.88
C ARG A 141 -1.02 -23.03 5.73
N THR A 142 -1.20 -21.91 5.07
CA THR A 142 -1.28 -20.59 5.72
C THR A 142 -2.66 -19.95 5.60
N HIS A 143 -3.50 -20.44 4.69
CA HIS A 143 -4.87 -19.98 4.49
C HIS A 143 -5.79 -21.21 4.35
N PRO A 144 -6.47 -21.67 5.41
CA PRO A 144 -7.34 -22.85 5.33
C PRO A 144 -8.37 -22.71 4.20
N VAL A 145 -8.74 -23.80 3.53
CA VAL A 145 -9.69 -23.76 2.40
C VAL A 145 -11.01 -23.06 2.76
N SER A 146 -11.48 -23.28 3.99
CA SER A 146 -12.68 -22.67 4.58
C SER A 146 -12.61 -21.15 4.75
N ASP A 147 -11.43 -20.53 4.65
CA ASP A 147 -11.18 -19.11 4.92
C ASP A 147 -10.26 -18.45 3.85
N GLY A 148 -9.66 -19.22 2.94
CA GLY A 148 -8.58 -18.81 2.05
C GLY A 148 -8.99 -18.24 0.69
N ALA A 149 -10.29 -18.11 0.42
CA ALA A 149 -10.81 -17.72 -0.87
C ALA A 149 -11.43 -16.31 -0.89
N TYR A 150 -11.50 -15.73 -2.09
CA TYR A 150 -12.37 -14.57 -2.29
C TYR A 150 -13.81 -15.06 -2.15
N TYR A 151 -14.62 -14.38 -1.33
CA TYR A 151 -15.97 -14.84 -1.00
C TYR A 151 -16.98 -14.46 -2.08
N CYS A 152 -16.93 -13.21 -2.50
CA CYS A 152 -17.77 -12.68 -3.55
C CYS A 152 -17.07 -11.52 -4.26
N GLU A 153 -17.65 -11.09 -5.36
CA GLU A 153 -17.15 -10.02 -6.18
C GLU A 153 -18.22 -8.94 -6.32
N MET A 154 -17.93 -7.74 -5.81
CA MET A 154 -18.80 -6.60 -5.97
C MET A 154 -18.75 -6.10 -7.42
N LYS A 155 -19.93 -6.00 -8.03
CA LYS A 155 -20.11 -5.40 -9.36
C LYS A 155 -19.94 -3.89 -9.26
N ALA A 156 -19.31 -3.29 -10.25
CA ALA A 156 -19.17 -1.85 -10.32
C ALA A 156 -20.54 -1.19 -10.55
N VAL A 157 -20.81 -0.09 -9.84
CA VAL A 157 -21.96 0.80 -10.15
C VAL A 157 -21.80 1.44 -11.53
N ALA A 158 -20.55 1.76 -11.89
CA ALA A 158 -20.17 2.30 -13.18
C ALA A 158 -18.79 1.77 -13.59
N GLY A 159 -18.62 1.41 -14.86
CA GLY A 159 -17.40 0.80 -15.39
C GLY A 159 -17.37 -0.73 -15.27
N GLN A 160 -16.19 -1.33 -15.46
CA GLN A 160 -16.00 -2.79 -15.50
C GLN A 160 -15.18 -3.34 -14.33
N THR A 161 -14.79 -2.49 -13.37
CA THR A 161 -13.89 -2.90 -12.27
C THR A 161 -14.64 -3.72 -11.23
N LYS A 162 -14.43 -5.01 -11.30
CA LYS A 162 -14.84 -5.98 -10.29
C LYS A 162 -13.95 -5.90 -9.05
N THR A 163 -14.55 -5.81 -7.86
CA THR A 163 -13.82 -5.78 -6.59
C THR A 163 -14.08 -7.06 -5.83
N LYS A 164 -13.05 -7.89 -5.63
CA LYS A 164 -13.13 -9.10 -4.81
C LYS A 164 -13.18 -8.74 -3.34
N LEU A 165 -14.12 -9.35 -2.62
CA LEU A 165 -14.23 -9.30 -1.17
C LEU A 165 -13.68 -10.59 -0.58
N TYR A 166 -12.92 -10.46 0.49
CA TYR A 166 -12.27 -11.55 1.21
C TYR A 166 -12.75 -11.54 2.66
N THR A 167 -12.53 -12.64 3.37
CA THR A 167 -12.67 -12.63 4.83
C THR A 167 -11.64 -11.70 5.45
N LEU A 168 -12.00 -11.08 6.57
CA LEU A 168 -11.13 -10.24 7.35
C LEU A 168 -9.87 -11.01 7.79
N GLU A 169 -10.06 -12.25 8.23
CA GLU A 169 -8.97 -13.10 8.70
C GLU A 169 -7.98 -13.47 7.57
N TYR A 170 -8.45 -13.74 6.35
CA TYR A 170 -7.56 -13.89 5.19
C TYR A 170 -6.67 -12.67 4.98
N LYS A 171 -7.25 -11.46 5.10
CA LYS A 171 -6.51 -10.20 4.91
C LYS A 171 -5.53 -9.94 6.03
N ARG A 172 -5.83 -10.35 7.26
CA ARG A 172 -4.89 -10.33 8.40
C ARG A 172 -3.69 -11.25 8.11
N ARG A 173 -3.93 -12.51 7.75
CA ARG A 173 -2.84 -13.46 7.43
C ARG A 173 -1.99 -13.03 6.24
N ALA A 174 -2.63 -12.58 5.14
CA ALA A 174 -1.92 -12.12 3.95
C ALA A 174 -1.06 -10.88 4.24
N ARG A 175 -1.52 -10.00 5.14
CA ARG A 175 -0.74 -8.85 5.60
C ARG A 175 0.45 -9.28 6.45
N ASN A 176 0.24 -10.19 7.41
CA ASN A 176 1.33 -10.72 8.25
C ASN A 176 2.41 -11.36 7.39
N GLN A 177 2.04 -12.25 6.47
CA GLN A 177 2.99 -12.90 5.54
C GLN A 177 3.77 -11.90 4.68
N LYS A 178 3.09 -10.85 4.19
CA LYS A 178 3.74 -9.80 3.41
C LYS A 178 4.86 -9.16 4.23
N TYR A 179 4.61 -8.82 5.48
CA TYR A 179 5.60 -8.14 6.31
C TYR A 179 6.63 -9.09 6.94
N ASP A 180 6.30 -10.36 7.17
CA ASP A 180 7.29 -11.41 7.44
C ASP A 180 8.28 -11.52 6.28
N SER A 181 7.79 -11.39 5.03
CA SER A 181 8.65 -11.36 3.84
C SER A 181 9.53 -10.10 3.79
N VAL A 182 9.01 -8.95 4.26
CA VAL A 182 9.80 -7.71 4.39
C VAL A 182 10.90 -7.87 5.44
N ALA A 183 10.60 -8.49 6.59
CA ALA A 183 11.57 -8.76 7.64
C ALA A 183 12.67 -9.72 7.16
N LYS A 184 12.29 -10.81 6.47
CA LYS A 184 13.25 -11.75 5.83
C LYS A 184 14.13 -11.04 4.81
N LEU A 185 13.55 -10.19 3.97
CA LEU A 185 14.31 -9.38 3.01
C LEU A 185 15.32 -8.50 3.73
N GLY A 186 14.93 -7.83 4.82
CA GLY A 186 15.83 -7.00 5.62
C GLY A 186 17.02 -7.76 6.19
N GLN A 187 16.86 -9.03 6.58
CA GLN A 187 17.97 -9.89 7.04
C GLN A 187 18.93 -10.29 5.91
N GLN A 188 18.47 -10.28 4.66
CA GLN A 188 19.23 -10.76 3.50
C GLN A 188 19.74 -9.63 2.60
N ILE A 189 19.34 -8.37 2.87
CA ILE A 189 19.44 -7.27 1.91
C ILE A 189 20.88 -6.96 1.50
N ASP A 190 21.83 -7.03 2.41
CA ASP A 190 23.24 -6.72 2.11
C ASP A 190 23.85 -7.78 1.18
N GLY A 191 23.59 -9.06 1.44
CA GLY A 191 24.00 -10.15 0.55
C GLY A 191 23.33 -10.08 -0.83
N ILE A 192 22.05 -9.67 -0.87
CA ILE A 192 21.32 -9.42 -2.12
C ILE A 192 21.98 -8.27 -2.91
N ARG A 193 22.27 -7.14 -2.25
CA ARG A 193 22.94 -5.98 -2.85
C ARG A 193 24.33 -6.31 -3.38
N GLN A 194 25.13 -7.04 -2.60
CA GLN A 194 26.47 -7.49 -3.03
C GLN A 194 26.40 -8.36 -4.28
N ARG A 195 25.45 -9.31 -4.36
CA ARG A 195 25.24 -10.13 -5.56
C ARG A 195 24.81 -9.29 -6.77
N MET A 196 23.87 -8.36 -6.59
CA MET A 196 23.44 -7.49 -7.69
C MET A 196 24.58 -6.60 -8.19
N LEU A 197 25.42 -6.07 -7.29
CA LEU A 197 26.60 -5.27 -7.67
C LEU A 197 27.63 -6.13 -8.42
N LYS A 198 27.88 -7.36 -7.98
CA LYS A 198 28.75 -8.30 -8.71
C LYS A 198 28.20 -8.59 -10.11
N HIS A 199 26.92 -8.89 -10.23
CA HIS A 199 26.26 -9.14 -11.51
C HIS A 199 26.21 -7.90 -12.41
N LEU A 200 26.38 -6.69 -11.87
CA LEU A 200 26.47 -5.48 -12.67
C LEU A 200 27.73 -5.46 -13.56
N ASP A 201 28.78 -6.18 -13.15
CA ASP A 201 30.04 -6.35 -13.88
C ASP A 201 30.08 -7.64 -14.72
N SER A 202 28.96 -8.36 -14.82
CA SER A 202 28.80 -9.55 -15.67
C SER A 202 29.15 -9.25 -17.13
N SER A 203 29.79 -10.22 -17.80
CA SER A 203 29.97 -10.21 -19.25
C SER A 203 28.68 -10.51 -20.01
N ASP A 204 27.74 -11.24 -19.39
CA ASP A 204 26.40 -11.45 -19.94
C ASP A 204 25.55 -10.18 -19.80
N ARG A 205 25.08 -9.64 -20.94
CA ARG A 205 24.36 -8.36 -21.00
C ARG A 205 23.04 -8.40 -20.24
N ASP A 206 22.30 -9.48 -20.41
CA ASP A 206 20.97 -9.62 -19.82
C ASP A 206 21.05 -9.75 -18.29
N THR A 207 22.07 -10.42 -17.76
CA THR A 207 22.37 -10.53 -16.33
C THR A 207 22.63 -9.15 -15.70
N TRP A 208 23.54 -8.35 -16.27
CA TRP A 208 23.80 -7.03 -15.68
C TRP A 208 22.64 -6.05 -15.89
N ALA A 209 21.87 -6.16 -16.97
CA ALA A 209 20.67 -5.34 -17.18
C ALA A 209 19.58 -5.64 -16.14
N ARG A 210 19.37 -6.92 -15.79
CA ARG A 210 18.46 -7.32 -14.70
C ARG A 210 18.96 -6.85 -13.33
N ALA A 211 20.25 -6.98 -13.07
CA ALA A 211 20.89 -6.45 -11.86
C ALA A 211 20.69 -4.93 -11.74
N LEU A 212 20.94 -4.20 -12.82
CA LEU A 212 20.74 -2.75 -12.92
C LEU A 212 19.30 -2.36 -12.63
N MET A 213 18.30 -3.06 -13.19
CA MET A 213 16.89 -2.78 -12.90
C MET A 213 16.57 -2.95 -11.41
N CYS A 214 17.05 -4.02 -10.78
CA CYS A 214 16.84 -4.26 -9.36
C CYS A 214 17.54 -3.21 -8.48
N LEU A 215 18.79 -2.86 -8.79
CA LEU A 215 19.55 -1.80 -8.10
C LEU A 215 18.89 -0.43 -8.27
N PHE A 216 18.40 -0.11 -9.47
CA PHE A 216 17.66 1.11 -9.72
C PHE A 216 16.38 1.17 -8.88
N ILE A 217 15.61 0.07 -8.80
CA ILE A 217 14.42 -0.03 -7.96
C ILE A 217 14.77 0.13 -6.47
N ASP A 218 15.83 -0.53 -6.01
CA ASP A 218 16.32 -0.44 -4.62
C ASP A 218 16.73 1.00 -4.29
N HIS A 219 17.54 1.63 -5.14
CA HIS A 219 18.08 2.96 -4.91
C HIS A 219 17.02 4.07 -4.99
N THR A 220 16.09 3.99 -5.94
CA THR A 220 15.12 5.05 -6.22
C THR A 220 13.73 4.80 -5.66
N CYS A 221 13.50 3.62 -5.07
CA CYS A 221 12.19 3.10 -4.76
C CYS A 221 11.23 3.06 -5.98
N ALA A 222 11.69 3.09 -7.23
CA ALA A 222 10.81 3.10 -8.40
C ALA A 222 9.90 1.85 -8.48
N ARG A 223 8.76 1.97 -9.15
CA ARG A 223 7.89 0.81 -9.44
C ARG A 223 8.41 0.05 -10.64
N ILE A 224 8.43 -1.28 -10.55
CA ILE A 224 8.79 -2.18 -11.66
C ILE A 224 8.05 -1.85 -12.97
N GLY A 225 6.75 -1.54 -12.91
CA GLY A 225 5.94 -1.24 -14.11
C GLY A 225 5.27 -2.48 -14.70
N ASN A 226 4.31 -2.27 -15.59
CA ASN A 226 3.67 -3.32 -16.38
C ASN A 226 3.15 -2.70 -17.69
N THR A 227 3.31 -3.41 -18.81
CA THR A 227 2.89 -2.98 -20.15
C THR A 227 1.38 -2.76 -20.28
N ALA A 228 0.54 -3.39 -19.43
CA ALA A 228 -0.90 -3.10 -19.41
C ALA A 228 -1.18 -1.61 -19.13
N SER A 229 -0.35 -0.97 -18.30
CA SER A 229 -0.55 0.44 -17.88
C SER A 229 -0.21 1.45 -18.98
N THR A 230 0.52 1.04 -20.02
CA THR A 230 0.88 1.89 -21.16
C THR A 230 -0.16 1.86 -22.28
N LYS A 231 -1.17 0.99 -22.18
CA LYS A 231 -2.29 0.88 -23.13
C LYS A 231 -3.53 1.69 -22.72
N ASN A 232 -3.54 2.24 -21.50
CA ASN A 232 -4.63 3.08 -21.00
C ASN A 232 -4.70 4.43 -21.73
N ALA A 233 -5.88 5.06 -21.74
CA ALA A 233 -6.08 6.41 -22.25
C ALA A 233 -5.06 7.42 -21.67
N LYS A 234 -4.74 7.29 -20.37
CA LYS A 234 -3.60 7.94 -19.73
C LYS A 234 -2.48 6.92 -19.50
N LYS A 235 -1.45 6.96 -20.35
CA LYS A 235 -0.28 6.07 -20.27
C LYS A 235 0.52 6.37 -19.01
N THR A 236 0.77 5.34 -18.20
CA THR A 236 1.64 5.43 -17.02
C THR A 236 2.75 4.40 -17.10
N TYR A 237 3.91 4.72 -16.52
CA TYR A 237 5.15 3.98 -16.73
C TYR A 237 5.77 3.50 -15.40
N GLY A 238 6.60 2.47 -15.49
CA GLY A 238 7.52 2.01 -14.45
C GLY A 238 8.82 1.54 -15.11
N VAL A 239 9.75 1.00 -14.33
CA VAL A 239 11.12 0.67 -14.76
C VAL A 239 11.15 -0.13 -16.07
N THR A 240 10.39 -1.22 -16.17
CA THR A 240 10.36 -2.09 -17.37
C THR A 240 9.60 -1.48 -18.56
N THR A 241 9.06 -0.26 -18.46
CA THR A 241 8.33 0.41 -19.54
C THR A 241 8.85 1.82 -19.83
N LEU A 242 10.01 2.19 -19.28
CA LEU A 242 10.63 3.48 -19.55
C LEU A 242 11.08 3.58 -21.01
N LEU A 243 10.68 4.66 -21.67
CA LEU A 243 11.04 4.97 -23.05
C LEU A 243 12.30 5.82 -23.09
N THR A 244 13.28 5.43 -23.90
CA THR A 244 14.61 6.05 -23.95
C THR A 244 14.53 7.52 -24.32
N LYS A 245 13.97 7.83 -25.50
CA LYS A 245 13.88 9.21 -26.02
C LYS A 245 12.98 10.15 -25.21
N LYS A 246 12.03 9.59 -24.46
CA LYS A 246 11.01 10.38 -23.75
C LYS A 246 11.36 10.60 -22.27
N HIS A 247 11.95 9.61 -21.62
CA HIS A 247 12.11 9.62 -20.16
C HIS A 247 13.55 9.79 -19.70
N ALA A 248 14.55 9.51 -20.55
CA ALA A 248 15.95 9.61 -20.17
C ALA A 248 16.62 10.86 -20.72
N LYS A 249 17.48 11.46 -19.91
CA LYS A 249 18.45 12.48 -20.32
C LYS A 249 19.79 12.15 -19.70
N VAL A 250 20.81 11.99 -20.53
CA VAL A 250 22.19 11.82 -20.11
C VAL A 250 22.88 13.18 -20.19
N HIS A 251 23.53 13.56 -19.11
CA HIS A 251 24.41 14.71 -19.02
C HIS A 251 25.81 14.23 -18.63
N ASP A 252 26.78 15.13 -18.67
CA ASP A 252 28.17 14.81 -18.30
C ASP A 252 28.27 14.39 -16.84
N ASP A 253 27.56 15.07 -15.93
CA ASP A 253 27.63 14.86 -14.48
C ASP A 253 26.56 13.92 -13.91
N ARG A 254 25.48 13.67 -14.67
CA ARG A 254 24.29 12.96 -14.16
C ARG A 254 23.46 12.28 -15.24
N VAL A 255 22.65 11.32 -14.84
CA VAL A 255 21.55 10.75 -15.63
C VAL A 255 20.22 11.12 -14.96
N VAL A 256 19.28 11.65 -15.74
CA VAL A 256 17.95 12.03 -15.25
C VAL A 256 16.89 11.16 -15.92
N ILE A 257 16.12 10.45 -15.09
CA ILE A 257 14.94 9.68 -15.52
C ILE A 257 13.68 10.38 -15.03
N SER A 258 12.79 10.80 -15.94
CA SER A 258 11.54 11.49 -15.61
C SER A 258 10.34 10.90 -16.36
N TYR A 259 9.26 10.56 -15.65
CA TYR A 259 8.08 9.92 -16.24
C TYR A 259 6.82 10.11 -15.40
N ARG A 260 5.66 9.83 -16.01
CA ARG A 260 4.37 9.76 -15.30
C ARG A 260 4.17 8.34 -14.77
N GLY A 261 4.20 8.17 -13.45
CA GLY A 261 3.98 6.91 -12.77
C GLY A 261 2.51 6.58 -12.57
N LYS A 262 2.23 5.55 -11.76
CA LYS A 262 0.88 5.11 -11.41
C LYS A 262 0.02 6.29 -10.92
N HIS A 263 -1.23 6.37 -11.39
CA HIS A 263 -2.16 7.48 -11.12
C HIS A 263 -1.64 8.87 -11.55
N ASP A 264 -0.86 8.92 -12.64
CA ASP A 264 -0.29 10.15 -13.22
C ASP A 264 0.66 10.91 -12.27
N GLN A 265 1.18 10.23 -11.25
CA GLN A 265 2.12 10.83 -10.30
C GLN A 265 3.46 11.10 -10.99
N PRO A 266 3.96 12.35 -11.02
CA PRO A 266 5.26 12.64 -11.62
C PRO A 266 6.38 11.94 -10.83
N GLN A 267 7.31 11.34 -11.57
CA GLN A 267 8.50 10.69 -11.04
C GLN A 267 9.72 11.34 -11.68
N LYS A 268 10.73 11.67 -10.85
CA LYS A 268 12.02 12.20 -11.31
C LYS A 268 13.12 11.62 -10.44
N HIS A 269 14.04 10.92 -11.08
CA HIS A 269 15.23 10.34 -10.48
C HIS A 269 16.45 10.99 -11.11
N THR A 270 17.39 11.46 -10.31
CA THR A 270 18.63 12.07 -10.77
C THR A 270 19.76 11.31 -10.12
N LEU A 271 20.57 10.65 -10.96
CA LEU A 271 21.68 9.80 -10.54
C LEU A 271 22.96 10.47 -10.98
N LEU A 272 23.86 10.76 -10.05
CA LEU A 272 25.16 11.33 -10.36
C LEU A 272 26.06 10.27 -11.01
N ARG A 273 26.94 10.71 -11.92
CA ARG A 273 27.91 9.83 -12.60
C ARG A 273 29.26 9.76 -11.86
N TYR A 274 29.58 10.79 -11.08
CA TYR A 274 30.78 10.88 -10.26
C TYR A 274 30.58 11.88 -9.12
N ARG A 275 31.53 11.89 -8.18
CA ARG A 275 31.56 12.85 -7.08
C ARG A 275 31.80 14.26 -7.60
N THR A 276 30.88 15.18 -7.30
CA THR A 276 31.03 16.61 -7.62
C THR A 276 31.48 17.40 -6.39
N LYS A 277 32.01 18.62 -6.57
CA LYS A 277 32.42 19.50 -5.46
C LYS A 277 31.28 19.79 -4.47
N ASP A 278 30.03 19.78 -4.94
CA ASP A 278 28.84 20.05 -4.13
C ASP A 278 28.28 18.80 -3.42
N THR A 279 28.83 17.60 -3.70
CA THR A 279 28.37 16.37 -3.06
C THR A 279 29.07 16.14 -1.72
N VAL A 280 28.28 16.15 -0.65
CA VAL A 280 28.75 15.95 0.73
C VAL A 280 29.16 14.49 1.00
N LYS A 281 28.58 13.52 0.29
CA LYS A 281 28.89 12.09 0.44
C LYS A 281 29.00 11.37 -0.91
N GLU A 282 30.03 10.53 -1.01
CA GLU A 282 30.23 9.61 -2.13
C GLU A 282 29.20 8.47 -2.08
N ASN A 283 28.64 8.10 -3.22
CA ASN A 283 27.71 6.98 -3.33
C ASN A 283 28.08 6.08 -4.53
N PRO A 284 29.02 5.13 -4.34
CA PRO A 284 29.54 4.30 -5.43
C PRO A 284 28.44 3.51 -6.16
N VAL A 285 27.38 3.11 -5.46
CA VAL A 285 26.25 2.38 -6.05
C VAL A 285 25.50 3.26 -7.05
N GLU A 286 25.25 4.52 -6.71
CA GLU A 286 24.58 5.47 -7.59
C GLU A 286 25.39 5.71 -8.88
N TYR A 287 26.71 5.84 -8.74
CA TYR A 287 27.61 6.03 -9.88
C TYR A 287 27.61 4.81 -10.81
N ALA A 288 27.64 3.60 -10.24
CA ALA A 288 27.57 2.36 -10.99
C ALA A 288 26.25 2.21 -11.75
N ILE A 289 25.12 2.55 -11.10
CA ILE A 289 23.81 2.58 -11.74
C ILE A 289 23.81 3.59 -12.89
N ALA A 290 24.27 4.82 -12.67
CA ALA A 290 24.29 5.86 -13.68
C ALA A 290 25.15 5.48 -14.90
N ALA A 291 26.31 4.88 -14.67
CA ALA A 291 27.22 4.43 -15.72
C ALA A 291 26.56 3.37 -16.63
N LYS A 292 26.00 2.31 -16.04
CA LYS A 292 25.34 1.23 -16.81
C LYS A 292 24.03 1.69 -17.46
N LEU A 293 23.32 2.63 -16.84
CA LEU A 293 22.13 3.22 -17.42
C LEU A 293 22.47 4.08 -18.66
N ALA A 294 23.59 4.81 -18.64
CA ALA A 294 24.04 5.59 -19.80
C ALA A 294 24.31 4.67 -21.01
N ILE A 295 24.93 3.51 -20.80
CA ILE A 295 25.16 2.51 -21.86
C ILE A 295 23.84 2.08 -22.50
N LEU A 296 22.85 1.67 -21.70
CA LEU A 296 21.53 1.27 -22.23
C LEU A 296 20.81 2.39 -22.98
N ILE A 297 20.99 3.64 -22.55
CA ILE A 297 20.39 4.80 -23.22
C ILE A 297 21.06 5.07 -24.58
N GLU A 298 22.38 4.92 -24.66
CA GLU A 298 23.18 5.11 -25.88
C GLU A 298 22.86 4.08 -26.96
N GLU A 299 22.48 2.85 -26.58
CA GLU A 299 21.97 1.83 -27.51
C GLU A 299 20.70 2.28 -28.25
N ASN A 300 19.99 3.29 -27.75
CA ASN A 300 18.88 3.98 -28.43
C ASN A 300 17.69 3.07 -28.83
N ASN A 301 17.46 1.98 -28.08
CA ASN A 301 16.26 1.17 -28.16
C ASN A 301 15.00 1.99 -27.77
N GLU A 302 13.80 1.58 -28.21
CA GLU A 302 12.56 2.30 -27.86
C GLU A 302 12.37 2.40 -26.34
N GLN A 303 12.55 1.26 -25.65
CA GLN A 303 12.60 1.17 -24.20
C GLN A 303 14.04 1.10 -23.70
N ILE A 304 14.29 1.62 -22.50
CA ILE A 304 15.63 1.66 -21.91
C ILE A 304 16.11 0.24 -21.58
N PHE A 305 15.23 -0.56 -20.96
CA PHE A 305 15.59 -1.90 -20.48
C PHE A 305 15.09 -2.96 -21.46
N THR A 306 15.97 -3.38 -22.35
CA THR A 306 15.74 -4.47 -23.30
C THR A 306 16.75 -5.58 -23.09
N HIS A 307 16.36 -6.79 -23.46
CA HIS A 307 17.28 -7.90 -23.74
C HIS A 307 18.25 -7.53 -24.87
N GLU A 308 19.35 -8.28 -25.00
CA GLU A 308 20.33 -8.10 -26.08
C GLU A 308 19.69 -8.17 -27.48
N ASN A 309 18.65 -8.99 -27.66
CA ASN A 309 17.88 -9.07 -28.90
C ASN A 309 16.90 -7.89 -29.14
N GLY A 310 16.96 -6.83 -28.32
CA GLY A 310 16.13 -5.63 -28.42
C GLY A 310 14.71 -5.76 -27.85
N LYS A 311 14.28 -6.96 -27.41
CA LYS A 311 12.95 -7.13 -26.79
C LYS A 311 12.91 -6.52 -25.38
N PRO A 312 11.82 -5.84 -24.98
CA PRO A 312 11.63 -5.38 -23.61
C PRO A 312 11.73 -6.45 -22.54
N PHE A 313 12.37 -6.11 -21.42
CA PHE A 313 12.25 -6.92 -20.20
C PHE A 313 10.82 -6.88 -19.65
N THR A 314 10.38 -7.99 -19.08
CA THR A 314 9.07 -8.08 -18.43
C THR A 314 9.19 -7.99 -16.90
N PRO A 315 8.13 -7.60 -16.19
CA PRO A 315 8.12 -7.64 -14.72
C PRO A 315 8.37 -9.05 -14.16
N GLN A 316 7.94 -10.07 -14.89
CA GLN A 316 8.19 -11.47 -14.53
C GLN A 316 9.68 -11.79 -14.58
N SER A 317 10.33 -11.46 -15.69
CA SER A 317 11.77 -11.65 -15.92
C SER A 317 12.64 -10.99 -14.83
N VAL A 318 12.31 -9.77 -14.40
CA VAL A 318 13.01 -9.11 -13.28
C VAL A 318 12.79 -9.85 -11.95
N ASN A 319 11.58 -10.36 -11.69
CA ASN A 319 11.28 -11.11 -10.46
C ASN A 319 11.85 -12.53 -10.45
N GLU A 320 12.03 -13.15 -11.61
CA GLU A 320 12.76 -14.42 -11.75
C GLU A 320 14.21 -14.22 -11.34
N TYR A 321 14.89 -13.20 -11.89
CA TYR A 321 16.25 -12.85 -11.48
C TYR A 321 16.35 -12.49 -10.00
N PHE A 322 15.45 -11.63 -9.49
CA PHE A 322 15.55 -11.19 -8.10
C PHE A 322 15.42 -12.36 -7.11
N ARG A 323 14.67 -13.41 -7.48
CA ARG A 323 14.43 -14.60 -6.64
C ARG A 323 15.41 -15.74 -6.85
N ALA A 324 15.94 -15.91 -8.06
CA ALA A 324 16.78 -17.05 -8.39
C ALA A 324 18.02 -17.10 -7.50
N THR A 325 18.33 -18.29 -6.98
CA THR A 325 19.46 -18.56 -6.08
C THR A 325 20.59 -19.34 -6.76
N LYS A 326 20.30 -19.97 -7.90
CA LYS A 326 21.23 -20.81 -8.66
C LYS A 326 21.20 -20.41 -10.13
N ALA A 327 22.29 -20.73 -10.83
CA ALA A 327 22.36 -20.65 -12.28
C ALA A 327 21.27 -21.50 -12.93
N ASP A 328 20.65 -20.95 -13.96
CA ASP A 328 19.64 -21.56 -14.80
C ASP A 328 19.78 -21.00 -16.23
N PRO A 329 20.75 -21.50 -17.01
CA PRO A 329 21.01 -21.01 -18.36
C PRO A 329 19.80 -21.20 -19.30
N GLU A 330 19.00 -22.25 -19.11
CA GLU A 330 17.83 -22.55 -19.95
C GLU A 330 16.75 -21.46 -19.86
N ASN A 331 16.62 -20.84 -18.67
CA ASN A 331 15.70 -19.73 -18.44
C ASN A 331 16.36 -18.34 -18.52
N GLY A 332 17.58 -18.26 -19.09
CA GLY A 332 18.29 -17.00 -19.30
C GLY A 332 18.83 -16.38 -18.00
N LEU A 333 19.26 -17.23 -17.05
CA LEU A 333 19.92 -16.85 -15.80
C LEU A 333 21.25 -17.62 -15.64
N PRO A 334 22.22 -17.47 -16.55
CA PRO A 334 23.45 -18.28 -16.57
C PRO A 334 24.30 -18.15 -15.29
N GLU A 335 24.23 -17.00 -14.61
CA GLU A 335 24.93 -16.75 -13.33
C GLU A 335 23.99 -16.85 -12.11
N GLY A 336 22.73 -17.17 -12.35
CA GLY A 336 21.67 -17.17 -11.35
C GLY A 336 21.09 -15.80 -11.09
N GLY A 337 20.77 -15.50 -9.83
CA GLY A 337 20.00 -14.31 -9.47
C GLY A 337 20.42 -13.65 -8.17
N ALA A 338 19.61 -12.70 -7.73
CA ALA A 338 19.88 -11.94 -6.51
C ALA A 338 19.57 -12.75 -5.24
N GLY A 339 18.90 -13.91 -5.34
CA GLY A 339 18.68 -14.85 -4.24
C GLY A 339 17.72 -14.36 -3.15
N SER A 340 16.74 -13.53 -3.50
CA SER A 340 15.71 -13.05 -2.57
C SER A 340 14.57 -14.06 -2.40
N SER A 341 14.03 -14.21 -1.19
CA SER A 341 12.83 -15.03 -0.97
C SER A 341 11.53 -14.37 -1.43
N CYS A 342 11.56 -13.11 -1.89
CA CYS A 342 10.38 -12.34 -2.24
C CYS A 342 10.54 -11.61 -3.59
N THR A 343 9.48 -10.91 -4.01
CA THR A 343 9.51 -10.10 -5.24
C THR A 343 10.30 -8.81 -5.06
N VAL A 344 10.75 -8.21 -6.16
CA VAL A 344 11.48 -6.92 -6.15
C VAL A 344 10.59 -5.77 -5.65
N HIS A 345 9.26 -5.93 -5.72
CA HIS A 345 8.32 -4.95 -5.17
C HIS A 345 8.47 -4.77 -3.66
N THR A 346 8.85 -5.84 -2.95
CA THR A 346 9.03 -5.84 -1.49
C THR A 346 10.11 -4.87 -1.03
N LEU A 347 11.08 -4.51 -1.89
CA LEU A 347 12.07 -3.46 -1.58
C LEU A 347 11.41 -2.14 -1.19
N ARG A 348 10.29 -1.77 -1.83
CA ARG A 348 9.56 -0.54 -1.49
C ARG A 348 8.94 -0.60 -0.10
N ASN A 349 8.49 -1.78 0.35
CA ASN A 349 7.99 -1.98 1.71
C ASN A 349 9.13 -1.95 2.74
N TYR A 350 10.24 -2.59 2.41
CA TYR A 350 11.47 -2.55 3.20
C TYR A 350 11.94 -1.10 3.42
N HIS A 351 12.13 -0.33 2.34
CA HIS A 351 12.54 1.08 2.41
C HIS A 351 11.55 1.96 3.15
N ALA A 352 10.24 1.79 2.92
CA ALA A 352 9.23 2.55 3.66
C ALA A 352 9.31 2.31 5.17
N THR A 353 9.49 1.06 5.56
CA THR A 353 9.61 0.66 6.97
C THR A 353 10.93 1.15 7.57
N GLU A 354 12.05 1.00 6.86
CA GLU A 354 13.36 1.47 7.29
C GLU A 354 13.39 2.99 7.50
N MET A 355 12.89 3.76 6.53
CA MET A 355 12.79 5.22 6.65
C MET A 355 11.87 5.65 7.79
N PHE A 356 10.76 4.93 8.00
CA PHE A 356 9.87 5.18 9.13
C PHE A 356 10.61 5.04 10.46
N CYS A 357 11.34 3.94 10.65
CA CYS A 357 12.13 3.71 11.85
C CYS A 357 13.19 4.80 12.05
N GLN A 358 13.94 5.15 10.99
CA GLN A 358 14.96 6.20 11.05
C GLN A 358 14.38 7.57 11.44
N PHE A 359 13.25 7.95 10.83
CA PHE A 359 12.61 9.22 11.17
C PHE A 359 11.97 9.20 12.56
N ALA A 360 11.43 8.06 13.00
CA ALA A 360 10.90 7.88 14.35
C ALA A 360 12.00 8.01 15.41
N GLU A 361 13.16 7.41 15.18
CA GLU A 361 14.34 7.52 16.05
C GLU A 361 14.87 8.94 16.08
N TYR A 362 15.06 9.57 14.92
CA TYR A 362 15.46 10.97 14.83
C TYR A 362 14.50 11.91 15.57
N TYR A 363 13.19 11.72 15.41
CA TYR A 363 12.19 12.50 16.15
C TYR A 363 12.36 12.34 17.65
N ALA A 364 12.59 11.11 18.13
CA ALA A 364 12.77 10.82 19.55
C ALA A 364 14.06 11.40 20.14
N GLU A 365 15.17 11.33 19.41
CA GLU A 365 16.47 11.91 19.81
C GLU A 365 16.40 13.44 19.96
N LYS A 366 15.50 14.10 19.22
CA LYS A 366 15.29 15.55 19.33
C LYS A 366 14.42 15.96 20.52
N GLN A 367 13.76 15.03 21.20
CA GLN A 367 12.91 15.35 22.35
C GLN A 367 13.75 15.45 23.64
N LYS A 368 13.74 16.63 24.27
CA LYS A 368 14.34 16.83 25.61
C LYS A 368 13.46 16.34 26.76
N LYS A 369 12.16 16.19 26.50
CA LYS A 369 11.11 15.75 27.42
C LYS A 369 10.02 15.04 26.64
N THR A 370 9.12 14.33 27.31
CA THR A 370 7.96 13.71 26.65
C THR A 370 7.16 14.78 25.89
N PRO A 371 7.01 14.65 24.56
CA PRO A 371 6.21 15.57 23.75
C PRO A 371 4.73 15.42 24.06
N ALA A 372 3.94 16.47 23.87
CA ALA A 372 2.49 16.38 24.02
C ALA A 372 1.88 15.54 22.89
N TYR A 373 0.75 14.88 23.15
CA TYR A 373 0.06 14.03 22.16
C TYR A 373 -0.17 14.73 20.79
N PRO A 374 -0.63 15.99 20.70
CA PRO A 374 -0.78 16.66 19.42
C PRO A 374 0.54 16.82 18.63
N ASP A 375 1.66 17.00 19.33
CA ASP A 375 2.99 17.10 18.69
C ASP A 375 3.44 15.74 18.13
N VAL A 376 3.13 14.65 18.84
CA VAL A 376 3.39 13.26 18.38
C VAL A 376 2.58 12.94 17.14
N VAL A 377 1.29 13.28 17.13
CA VAL A 377 0.40 13.08 15.97
C VAL A 377 0.87 13.91 14.79
N ALA A 378 1.23 15.18 15.02
CA ALA A 378 1.73 16.07 13.98
C ALA A 378 3.05 15.59 13.37
N ALA A 379 3.95 15.06 14.20
CA ALA A 379 5.20 14.45 13.73
C ALA A 379 4.94 13.18 12.91
N TYR A 380 4.00 12.33 13.33
CA TYR A 380 3.64 11.12 12.61
C TYR A 380 3.00 11.43 11.24
N GLN A 381 1.88 12.16 11.21
CA GLN A 381 1.07 12.35 10.00
C GLN A 381 1.61 13.45 9.08
N GLY A 382 2.02 14.58 9.68
CA GLY A 382 2.14 15.86 8.98
C GLY A 382 0.80 16.59 8.90
N CYS A 383 0.80 17.89 9.20
CA CYS A 383 -0.34 18.77 8.97
C CYS A 383 0.17 20.01 8.23
N SER A 384 -0.47 20.33 7.09
CA SER A 384 -0.02 21.38 6.17
C SER A 384 -0.15 22.82 6.69
N LYS A 385 -0.44 23.03 7.98
CA LYS A 385 -0.64 24.39 8.56
C LYS A 385 0.09 24.69 9.85
N THR A 386 0.74 23.71 10.49
CA THR A 386 1.46 23.96 11.74
C THR A 386 2.87 23.41 11.58
N LYS A 387 3.86 24.31 11.50
CA LYS A 387 5.25 23.92 11.77
C LYS A 387 5.23 23.27 13.16
N THR A 388 5.56 21.98 13.23
CA THR A 388 5.85 21.34 14.52
C THR A 388 6.92 22.18 15.23
N ARG A 389 6.87 22.29 16.56
CA ARG A 389 7.93 23.01 17.31
C ARG A 389 9.33 22.44 17.04
N SER A 390 9.40 21.20 16.54
CA SER A 390 10.64 20.52 16.12
C SER A 390 11.08 20.79 14.67
N GLY A 391 10.26 21.45 13.83
CA GLY A 391 10.56 21.71 12.42
C GLY A 391 10.51 20.48 11.51
N ILE A 392 10.09 19.32 12.02
CA ILE A 392 10.02 18.05 11.28
C ILE A 392 8.70 18.00 10.48
N LYS A 393 8.81 17.83 9.15
CA LYS A 393 7.67 17.48 8.29
C LYS A 393 7.12 16.11 8.69
N GLY A 394 5.83 15.86 8.49
CA GLY A 394 5.23 14.57 8.86
C GLY A 394 6.01 13.38 8.33
N ILE A 395 6.33 12.40 9.19
CA ILE A 395 7.08 11.19 8.83
C ILE A 395 6.40 10.48 7.66
N ILE A 396 5.08 10.27 7.75
CA ILE A 396 4.31 9.59 6.71
C ILE A 396 4.27 10.39 5.41
N GLU A 397 4.10 11.72 5.47
CA GLU A 397 4.12 12.60 4.30
C GLU A 397 5.45 12.53 3.54
N GLN A 398 6.57 12.53 4.27
CA GLN A 398 7.91 12.44 3.67
C GLN A 398 8.12 11.11 2.95
N ILE A 399 7.81 9.99 3.62
CA ILE A 399 7.93 8.65 3.03
C ILE A 399 7.00 8.50 1.83
N ALA A 400 5.75 8.96 1.94
CA ALA A 400 4.79 8.91 0.85
C ALA A 400 5.28 9.67 -0.39
N LYS A 401 5.87 10.86 -0.20
CA LYS A 401 6.49 11.64 -1.28
C LYS A 401 7.64 10.87 -1.94
N MET A 402 8.56 10.29 -1.15
CA MET A 402 9.68 9.51 -1.68
C MET A 402 9.23 8.29 -2.48
N LEU A 403 8.16 7.62 -2.04
CA LEU A 403 7.61 6.45 -2.73
C LEU A 403 6.69 6.77 -3.93
N GLY A 404 6.30 8.03 -4.12
CA GLY A 404 5.26 8.41 -5.08
C GLY A 404 3.90 7.80 -4.73
N ASN A 405 3.46 8.00 -3.48
CA ASN A 405 2.21 7.51 -2.90
C ASN A 405 1.45 8.62 -2.18
N THR A 406 0.18 8.40 -1.88
CA THR A 406 -0.53 9.22 -0.88
C THR A 406 -0.14 8.78 0.54
N PRO A 407 -0.19 9.69 1.54
CA PRO A 407 0.06 9.35 2.94
C PRO A 407 -0.78 8.16 3.44
N ALA A 408 -2.07 8.12 3.08
CA ALA A 408 -2.97 7.03 3.46
C ALA A 408 -2.54 5.68 2.90
N ILE A 409 -2.20 5.61 1.61
CA ILE A 409 -1.72 4.37 0.98
C ILE A 409 -0.38 3.94 1.59
N CYS A 410 0.50 4.89 1.89
CA CYS A 410 1.80 4.61 2.50
C CYS A 410 1.66 3.96 3.89
N ARG A 411 0.85 4.57 4.77
CA ARG A 411 0.51 4.05 6.10
C ARG A 411 -0.14 2.66 6.04
N LYS A 412 -1.16 2.49 5.20
CA LYS A 412 -1.97 1.25 5.12
C LYS A 412 -1.24 0.07 4.49
N SER A 413 -0.28 0.31 3.60
CA SER A 413 0.21 -0.74 2.70
C SER A 413 1.71 -0.75 2.42
N TYR A 414 2.48 0.23 2.90
CA TYR A 414 3.93 0.25 2.66
C TYR A 414 4.75 0.06 3.93
N ILE A 415 4.35 0.71 5.02
CA ILE A 415 5.06 0.68 6.30
C ILE A 415 4.52 -0.46 7.16
N GLU A 416 5.40 -1.18 7.86
CA GLU A 416 5.01 -2.20 8.83
C GLU A 416 4.05 -1.64 9.91
N PRO A 417 2.83 -2.20 10.06
CA PRO A 417 1.87 -1.80 11.08
C PRO A 417 2.47 -1.71 12.49
N ARG A 418 3.24 -2.73 12.91
CA ARG A 418 3.80 -2.81 14.27
C ARG A 418 4.75 -1.64 14.57
N GLU A 419 5.57 -1.23 13.61
CA GLU A 419 6.48 -0.10 13.78
C GLU A 419 5.71 1.21 13.99
N GLN A 420 4.59 1.38 13.29
CA GLN A 420 3.73 2.55 13.44
C GLN A 420 3.05 2.61 14.81
N LEU A 421 2.70 1.46 15.39
CA LEU A 421 2.13 1.38 16.75
C LEU A 421 3.21 1.64 17.82
N LEU A 422 4.40 1.07 17.64
CA LEU A 422 5.54 1.29 18.53
C LEU A 422 5.94 2.76 18.61
N PHE A 423 5.77 3.52 17.52
CA PHE A 423 5.97 4.97 17.54
C PHE A 423 5.12 5.68 18.60
N PHE A 424 3.83 5.33 18.73
CA PHE A 424 2.95 5.91 19.75
C PHE A 424 3.18 5.31 21.14
N LYS A 425 3.37 3.98 21.22
CA LYS A 425 3.68 3.28 22.47
C LYS A 425 4.90 3.87 23.18
N ARG A 426 5.92 4.29 22.42
CA ARG A 426 7.14 4.91 22.96
C ARG A 426 6.87 6.11 23.87
N TRP A 427 5.78 6.82 23.62
CA TRP A 427 5.36 8.01 24.36
C TRP A 427 4.15 7.75 25.26
N ASP A 428 3.79 6.49 25.46
CA ASP A 428 2.62 6.05 26.23
C ASP A 428 1.29 6.67 25.73
N TYR A 429 1.17 6.82 24.40
CA TYR A 429 -0.03 7.35 23.78
C TYR A 429 -0.79 6.30 22.99
N ARG A 430 -2.12 6.42 23.02
CA ARG A 430 -3.01 5.69 22.12
C ARG A 430 -2.84 6.21 20.68
N PRO A 431 -2.69 5.34 19.67
CA PRO A 431 -2.68 5.76 18.27
C PRO A 431 -3.99 6.44 17.83
N PRO A 432 -3.99 7.31 16.81
CA PRO A 432 -5.19 7.92 16.26
C PRO A 432 -6.16 6.87 15.69
N ASP A 433 -7.48 7.08 15.81
CA ASP A 433 -8.50 6.14 15.31
C ASP A 433 -8.33 5.80 13.82
N GLY A 434 -7.98 6.79 13.00
CA GLY A 434 -7.72 6.56 11.57
C GLY A 434 -6.51 5.66 11.30
N LEU A 435 -5.51 5.65 12.20
CA LEU A 435 -4.40 4.70 12.12
C LEU A 435 -4.86 3.31 12.57
N ILE A 436 -5.60 3.24 13.67
CA ILE A 436 -6.15 1.97 14.17
C ILE A 436 -7.00 1.32 13.09
N HIS A 437 -7.98 2.03 12.52
CA HIS A 437 -8.82 1.54 11.43
C HIS A 437 -8.01 1.11 10.18
N ASP A 438 -6.94 1.83 9.84
CA ASP A 438 -6.09 1.46 8.71
C ASP A 438 -5.25 0.20 8.96
N LEU A 439 -4.88 -0.07 10.22
CA LEU A 439 -4.04 -1.20 10.62
C LEU A 439 -4.81 -2.40 11.20
N PHE A 440 -6.01 -2.18 11.70
CA PHE A 440 -6.87 -3.17 12.33
C PHE A 440 -8.28 -2.82 11.86
N VAL A 441 -8.79 -3.63 10.94
CA VAL A 441 -10.20 -3.53 10.59
C VAL A 441 -10.93 -4.11 11.81
N ASP A 442 -11.67 -3.23 12.50
CA ASP A 442 -12.68 -3.54 13.52
C ASP A 442 -12.29 -4.51 14.65
N GLU A 443 -11.21 -4.21 15.39
CA GLU A 443 -10.91 -4.89 16.65
C GLU A 443 -11.16 -3.94 17.83
N ALA A 444 -12.27 -4.17 18.54
CA ALA A 444 -12.68 -3.34 19.66
C ALA A 444 -11.76 -3.47 20.89
N PHE A 445 -10.87 -4.48 20.95
CA PHE A 445 -10.13 -4.83 22.17
C PHE A 445 -8.73 -5.44 21.96
N ASP A 446 -8.06 -5.27 20.81
CA ASP A 446 -6.64 -5.69 20.73
C ASP A 446 -5.78 -4.73 21.56
N THR A 447 -5.15 -5.23 22.63
CA THR A 447 -4.12 -4.53 23.42
C THR A 447 -2.80 -4.37 22.64
N TYR A 448 -2.93 -4.28 21.32
CA TYR A 448 -1.90 -4.10 20.32
C TYR A 448 -0.88 -5.24 20.26
N GLY A 449 -1.20 -6.43 20.78
CA GLY A 449 -0.21 -7.52 20.98
C GLY A 449 1.05 -7.06 21.73
N LEU A 450 0.91 -6.02 22.57
CA LEU A 450 2.00 -5.33 23.26
C LEU A 450 2.14 -5.74 24.73
N GLU A 451 1.26 -6.61 25.22
CA GLU A 451 1.39 -7.27 26.52
C GLU A 451 2.61 -8.22 26.53
N GLY A 452 3.43 -8.12 27.57
CA GLY A 452 4.54 -9.06 27.81
C GLY A 452 5.81 -8.86 26.98
N LYS A 453 5.92 -7.87 26.09
CA LYS A 453 7.18 -7.60 25.35
C LYS A 453 8.03 -6.53 26.03
N PRO A 454 9.35 -6.77 26.20
CA PRO A 454 10.23 -5.84 26.90
C PRO A 454 10.23 -4.46 26.24
N THR A 455 10.09 -3.42 27.05
CA THR A 455 10.20 -1.99 26.68
C THR A 455 11.58 -1.65 26.13
N SER A 456 12.59 -2.43 26.48
CA SER A 456 13.90 -2.41 25.84
C SER A 456 13.88 -3.32 24.61
N ARG A 457 13.98 -2.72 23.41
CA ARG A 457 14.54 -3.45 22.27
C ARG A 457 15.91 -3.98 22.73
N LYS A 458 16.14 -5.30 22.65
CA LYS A 458 17.49 -5.74 22.27
C LYS A 458 17.77 -4.93 21.01
N ARG A 459 18.73 -4.01 21.07
CA ARG A 459 19.19 -3.25 19.91
C ARG A 459 19.19 -4.24 18.75
N PHE A 460 18.39 -3.99 17.72
CA PHE A 460 18.92 -4.33 16.40
C PHE A 460 20.20 -3.50 16.36
N LYS A 461 21.33 -4.15 16.66
CA LYS A 461 22.62 -3.65 16.24
C LYS A 461 22.51 -3.73 14.72
N PHE A 462 21.93 -2.70 14.13
CA PHE A 462 22.52 -2.18 12.93
C PHE A 462 23.94 -1.85 13.39
N ASP A 463 24.91 -2.64 12.91
CA ASP A 463 26.24 -2.07 12.81
C ASP A 463 26.03 -0.76 12.06
N ASP A 464 26.36 0.32 12.75
CA ASP A 464 26.47 1.64 12.18
C ASP A 464 27.65 1.60 11.20
N ASP A 465 27.49 0.89 10.09
CA ASP A 465 28.46 0.83 9.01
C ASP A 465 28.33 2.04 8.08
N ARG A 466 27.42 2.98 8.38
CA ARG A 466 27.53 4.33 7.82
C ARG A 466 28.49 5.21 8.63
N GLY A 467 28.79 4.85 9.88
CA GLY A 467 29.79 5.47 10.74
C GLY A 467 31.13 4.72 10.85
N GLN A 468 31.14 3.38 10.81
CA GLN A 468 32.33 2.54 10.99
C GLN A 468 33.11 2.25 9.69
N ILE A 469 32.47 2.34 8.51
CA ILE A 469 33.21 2.36 7.23
C ILE A 469 34.15 3.59 7.15
N SER A 470 33.90 4.65 7.92
CA SER A 470 34.80 5.83 7.95
C SER A 470 36.07 5.61 8.78
N LYS A 471 36.09 4.69 9.75
CA LYS A 471 37.27 4.43 10.61
C LYS A 471 37.97 3.11 10.32
N ALA A 472 37.29 2.12 9.74
CA ALA A 472 37.93 0.89 9.26
C ALA A 472 38.69 1.06 7.93
N ARG A 473 38.40 2.11 7.14
CA ARG A 473 39.13 2.42 5.89
C ARG A 473 40.56 2.96 6.09
N GLN A 474 40.92 3.42 7.29
CA GLN A 474 42.28 3.94 7.56
C GLN A 474 43.34 2.85 7.80
N LYS A 475 42.98 1.57 7.85
CA LYS A 475 43.96 0.47 8.06
C LYS A 475 44.11 -0.52 6.90
N VAL A 476 43.29 -0.44 5.86
CA VAL A 476 43.39 -1.31 4.67
C VAL A 476 43.83 -0.54 3.41
N THR A 477 44.16 0.75 3.57
CA THR A 477 44.96 1.50 2.59
C THR A 477 46.39 1.61 3.09
N ARG A 478 47.08 0.47 3.08
CA ARG A 478 48.52 0.40 2.90
C ARG A 478 48.84 -0.80 2.02
#